data_AF-A0A6N7WW30-F1
#
_entry.id   AF-A0A6N7WW30-F1
#
_cell.length_a   1.000
_cell.length_b   1.000
_cell.length_c   1.000
_cell.angle_alpha   90.00
_cell.angle_beta   90.00
_cell.angle_gamma   90.00
#
_symmetry.space_group_name_H-M   'P 1'
#
loop_
_entity.id
_entity.type
_entity.pdbx_description
1 polymer ?
#
loop_
_entity_poly.entity_id
_entity_poly.type
_entity_poly.pdbx_seq_one_letter_code
_entity_poly.pdbx_strand_id
1 'polypeptide(L)'
;MQKKTTTELLEAFFTGGLFATPENEETELMEAISRKLIEFACILGTVAVDARFAREAMGTTEAFPVSEIAADYGRSAQAFNKLLRDQGIQYKRGKRWYLYDRYQNRGYTATRLTACDTGGRVRTFSSMQWTVKGRRFLYDFLREQGIHPTAGKEARP
;
A
#
# COMPACT_ATOMS: atom_id res chain seq x y z
N MET A 1 -24.40 -76.16 -2.74
CA MET A 1 -23.26 -75.32 -2.32
C MET A 1 -22.12 -75.56 -3.29
N GLN A 2 -22.03 -74.78 -4.37
CA GLN A 2 -20.97 -74.93 -5.38
C GLN A 2 -19.80 -74.00 -5.05
N LYS A 3 -18.59 -74.55 -5.08
CA LYS A 3 -17.34 -73.80 -4.89
C LYS A 3 -16.97 -73.18 -6.24
N LYS A 4 -16.91 -71.85 -6.30
CA LYS A 4 -16.54 -71.07 -7.49
C LYS A 4 -15.10 -71.36 -7.87
N THR A 5 -14.83 -71.49 -9.17
CA THR A 5 -13.49 -71.75 -9.70
C THR A 5 -12.74 -70.43 -9.85
N THR A 6 -11.44 -70.43 -9.55
CA THR A 6 -10.58 -69.22 -9.48
C THR A 6 -10.64 -68.32 -10.73
N THR A 7 -10.95 -68.89 -11.89
CA THR A 7 -11.08 -68.14 -13.16
C THR A 7 -12.33 -67.25 -13.20
N GLU A 8 -13.45 -67.68 -12.60
CA GLU A 8 -14.68 -66.87 -12.54
C GLU A 8 -14.56 -65.69 -11.57
N LEU A 9 -13.70 -65.81 -10.55
CA LEU A 9 -13.38 -64.71 -9.64
C LEU A 9 -12.49 -63.65 -10.30
N LEU A 10 -11.69 -64.04 -11.31
CA LEU A 10 -10.82 -63.11 -12.04
C LEU A 10 -11.62 -62.28 -13.06
N GLU A 11 -12.61 -62.85 -13.74
CA GLU A 11 -13.46 -62.08 -14.66
C GLU A 11 -14.37 -61.10 -13.91
N ALA A 12 -14.86 -61.46 -12.73
CA ALA A 12 -15.56 -60.53 -11.84
C ALA A 12 -14.67 -59.35 -11.37
N PHE A 13 -13.35 -59.51 -11.41
CA PHE A 13 -12.37 -58.48 -11.03
C PHE A 13 -12.10 -57.45 -12.15
N PHE A 14 -12.38 -57.76 -13.42
CA PHE A 14 -11.98 -56.91 -14.56
C PHE A 14 -13.12 -56.18 -15.28
N THR A 15 -14.38 -56.58 -15.11
CA THR A 15 -15.51 -55.87 -15.75
C THR A 15 -16.49 -55.22 -14.76
N GLY A 16 -16.37 -55.55 -13.47
CA GLY A 16 -17.09 -54.89 -12.39
C GLY A 16 -16.43 -53.56 -12.00
N GLY A 17 -16.92 -52.46 -12.57
CA GLY A 17 -16.84 -51.14 -11.93
C GLY A 17 -15.45 -50.50 -11.87
N LEU A 18 -14.84 -50.24 -13.03
CA LEU A 18 -13.73 -49.29 -13.15
C LEU A 18 -14.13 -48.12 -14.06
N PHE A 19 -15.25 -47.46 -13.76
CA PHE A 19 -15.58 -46.12 -14.27
C PHE A 19 -16.44 -45.40 -13.24
N ALA A 20 -15.81 -44.97 -12.14
CA ALA A 20 -16.13 -43.68 -11.56
C ALA A 20 -14.92 -42.82 -11.88
N THR A 21 -14.97 -42.08 -12.99
CA THR A 21 -13.97 -41.06 -13.29
C THR A 21 -14.09 -39.95 -12.23
N PRO A 22 -12.97 -39.41 -11.73
CA PRO A 22 -12.94 -38.38 -10.69
C PRO A 22 -13.29 -36.99 -11.25
N GLU A 23 -14.36 -36.89 -12.04
CA GLU A 23 -14.78 -35.65 -12.71
C GLU A 23 -15.57 -34.73 -11.76
N ASN A 24 -16.16 -35.32 -10.71
CA ASN A 24 -16.77 -34.57 -9.62
C ASN A 24 -15.72 -33.97 -8.67
N GLU A 25 -14.59 -34.64 -8.44
CA GLU A 25 -13.55 -34.12 -7.53
C GLU A 25 -12.83 -32.90 -8.14
N GLU A 26 -12.57 -32.89 -9.45
CA GLU A 26 -11.95 -31.74 -10.13
C GLU A 26 -12.89 -30.53 -10.20
N THR A 27 -14.20 -30.75 -10.41
CA THR A 27 -15.19 -29.67 -10.42
C THR A 27 -15.45 -29.12 -9.03
N GLU A 28 -15.52 -29.97 -7.99
CA GLU A 28 -15.61 -29.56 -6.59
C GLU A 28 -14.34 -28.81 -6.13
N LEU A 29 -13.16 -29.26 -6.58
CA LEU A 29 -11.90 -28.58 -6.30
C LEU A 29 -11.86 -27.20 -6.97
N MET A 30 -12.30 -27.08 -8.22
CA MET A 30 -12.39 -25.80 -8.93
C MET A 30 -13.39 -24.85 -8.28
N GLU A 31 -14.53 -25.36 -7.82
CA GLU A 31 -15.52 -24.56 -7.09
C GLU A 31 -14.96 -24.10 -5.74
N ALA A 32 -14.26 -24.98 -5.00
CA ALA A 32 -13.59 -24.64 -3.75
C ALA A 32 -12.49 -23.59 -3.94
N ILE A 33 -11.67 -23.72 -5.00
CA ILE A 33 -10.64 -22.74 -5.36
C ILE A 33 -11.29 -21.39 -5.67
N SER A 34 -12.36 -21.37 -6.48
CA SER A 34 -13.08 -20.14 -6.84
C SER A 34 -13.67 -19.46 -5.60
N ARG A 35 -14.27 -20.24 -4.69
CA ARG A 35 -14.81 -19.74 -3.42
C ARG A 35 -13.73 -19.11 -2.55
N LYS A 36 -12.56 -19.76 -2.47
CA LYS A 36 -11.41 -19.26 -1.72
C LYS A 36 -10.81 -18.00 -2.35
N LEU A 37 -10.77 -17.90 -3.68
CA LEU A 37 -10.33 -16.70 -4.40
C LEU A 37 -11.27 -15.51 -4.16
N ILE A 38 -12.59 -15.74 -4.15
CA ILE A 38 -13.59 -14.70 -3.84
C ILE A 38 -13.46 -14.24 -2.37
N GLU A 39 -13.28 -15.18 -1.44
CA GLU A 39 -13.01 -14.87 -0.02
C GLU A 39 -11.75 -14.00 0.13
N PHE A 40 -10.68 -14.37 -0.58
CA PHE A 40 -9.41 -13.64 -0.57
C PHE A 40 -9.55 -12.22 -1.14
N ALA A 41 -10.32 -12.08 -2.24
CA ALA A 41 -10.61 -10.77 -2.84
C ALA A 41 -11.47 -9.88 -1.92
N CYS A 42 -12.44 -10.46 -1.22
CA CYS A 42 -13.24 -9.75 -0.22
C CYS A 42 -12.38 -9.29 0.98
N ILE A 43 -11.45 -10.13 1.45
CA ILE A 43 -10.47 -9.76 2.50
C ILE A 43 -9.52 -8.67 2.00
N LEU A 44 -9.05 -8.73 0.76
CA LEU A 44 -8.28 -7.63 0.16
C LEU A 44 -9.10 -6.33 0.08
N GLY A 45 -10.41 -6.43 -0.17
CA GLY A 45 -11.33 -5.28 -0.16
C GLY A 45 -11.56 -4.69 1.23
N THR A 46 -11.56 -5.49 2.30
CA THR A 46 -11.66 -4.99 3.69
C THR A 46 -10.32 -4.48 4.22
N VAL A 47 -9.22 -5.15 3.87
CA VAL A 47 -7.84 -4.67 4.10
C VAL A 47 -7.49 -3.50 3.18
N ALA A 48 -8.26 -3.18 2.14
CA ALA A 48 -8.12 -1.93 1.38
C ALA A 48 -8.47 -0.68 2.23
N VAL A 49 -9.16 -0.85 3.36
CA VAL A 49 -9.25 0.18 4.42
C VAL A 49 -7.86 0.48 4.99
N ASP A 50 -6.93 -0.49 4.95
CA ASP A 50 -5.48 -0.33 5.10
C ASP A 50 -4.84 0.20 3.79
N ALA A 51 -5.47 1.22 3.18
CA ALA A 51 -5.13 1.87 1.92
C ALA A 51 -3.64 2.20 1.76
N ARG A 52 -2.90 2.28 2.86
CA ARG A 52 -1.46 2.45 2.95
C ARG A 52 -0.65 1.36 2.21
N PHE A 53 -1.08 0.10 2.25
CA PHE A 53 -0.35 -1.01 1.61
C PHE A 53 -0.62 -1.08 0.10
N ALA A 54 -1.88 -0.98 -0.32
CA ALA A 54 -2.26 -0.94 -1.73
C ALA A 54 -1.58 0.23 -2.48
N ARG A 55 -1.44 1.37 -1.82
CA ARG A 55 -0.75 2.57 -2.26
C ARG A 55 0.77 2.43 -2.40
N GLU A 56 1.37 1.53 -1.62
CA GLU A 56 2.79 1.16 -1.76
C GLU A 56 2.97 0.14 -2.90
N ALA A 57 2.01 -0.78 -3.09
CA ALA A 57 2.01 -1.80 -4.15
C ALA A 57 1.67 -1.23 -5.56
N MET A 58 0.87 -0.17 -5.66
CA MET A 58 0.45 0.42 -6.95
C MET A 58 1.48 1.34 -7.59
N GLY A 59 2.63 1.62 -6.95
CA GLY A 59 3.69 2.45 -7.55
C GLY A 59 3.31 3.91 -7.82
N THR A 60 2.12 4.35 -7.39
CA THR A 60 1.79 5.77 -7.36
C THR A 60 2.57 6.37 -6.20
N THR A 61 3.56 7.21 -6.50
CA THR A 61 4.28 7.94 -5.45
C THR A 61 3.29 8.92 -4.83
N GLU A 62 2.56 8.49 -3.80
CA GLU A 62 1.73 9.39 -3.03
C GLU A 62 2.65 10.41 -2.36
N ALA A 63 2.50 11.65 -2.83
CA ALA A 63 3.30 12.77 -2.46
C ALA A 63 2.40 13.78 -1.74
N PHE A 64 2.70 14.01 -0.48
CA PHE A 64 1.92 14.86 0.42
C PHE A 64 2.48 16.28 0.40
N PRO A 65 1.61 17.29 0.36
CA PRO A 65 2.05 18.64 0.64
C PRO A 65 2.49 18.74 2.10
N VAL A 66 3.47 19.59 2.37
CA VAL A 66 3.95 19.82 3.75
C VAL A 66 2.84 20.30 4.69
N SER A 67 1.77 20.90 4.17
CA SER A 67 0.60 21.32 4.94
C SER A 67 -0.14 20.15 5.57
N GLU A 68 -0.21 19.00 4.90
CA GLU A 68 -0.87 17.81 5.44
C GLU A 68 -0.06 17.25 6.62
N ILE A 69 1.25 17.13 6.45
CA ILE A 69 2.14 16.68 7.53
C ILE A 69 2.11 17.69 8.69
N ALA A 70 2.10 18.98 8.40
CA ALA A 70 2.03 20.03 9.43
C ALA A 70 0.74 19.93 10.26
N ALA A 71 -0.38 19.57 9.64
CA ALA A 71 -1.67 19.38 10.32
C ALA A 71 -1.59 18.25 11.37
N ASP A 72 -0.86 17.17 11.09
CA ASP A 72 -0.64 16.09 12.06
C ASP A 72 0.03 16.58 13.34
N TYR A 73 0.86 17.61 13.25
CA TYR A 73 1.57 18.26 14.37
C TYR A 73 0.83 19.48 14.93
N GLY A 74 -0.42 19.74 14.50
CA GLY A 74 -1.18 20.92 14.92
C GLY A 74 -0.52 22.24 14.53
N ARG A 75 0.28 22.27 13.45
CA ARG A 75 1.07 23.44 13.03
C ARG A 75 0.64 23.91 11.65
N SER A 76 0.79 25.21 11.40
CA SER A 76 0.69 25.74 10.04
C SER A 76 1.86 25.24 9.18
N ALA A 77 1.65 25.17 7.86
CA ALA A 77 2.70 24.79 6.92
C ALA A 77 3.95 25.69 7.06
N GLN A 78 3.77 26.98 7.36
CA GLN A 78 4.88 27.91 7.57
C GLN A 78 5.66 27.59 8.86
N ALA A 79 4.96 27.35 9.97
CA ALA A 79 5.58 27.00 11.25
C ALA A 79 6.31 25.64 11.16
N PHE A 80 5.73 24.67 10.48
CA PHE A 80 6.36 23.37 10.28
C PHE A 80 7.59 23.45 9.36
N ASN A 81 7.51 24.20 8.25
CA ASN A 81 8.68 24.43 7.40
C ASN A 81 9.82 25.14 8.14
N LYS A 82 9.51 26.05 9.07
CA LYS A 82 10.49 26.69 9.95
C LYS A 82 11.15 25.65 10.86
N LEU A 83 10.36 24.78 11.49
CA LEU A 83 10.88 23.68 12.32
C LEU A 83 11.84 22.79 11.52
N LEU A 84 11.45 22.32 10.34
CA LEU A 84 12.30 21.45 9.51
C LEU A 84 13.59 22.14 9.05
N ARG A 85 13.54 23.45 8.83
CA ARG A 85 14.74 24.25 8.52
C ARG A 85 15.66 24.36 9.73
N ASP A 86 15.11 24.67 10.89
CA ASP A 86 15.86 24.81 12.14
C ASP A 86 16.49 23.46 12.54
N GLN A 87 15.86 22.34 12.18
CA GLN A 87 16.40 20.97 12.31
C GLN A 87 17.40 20.57 11.20
N GLY A 88 17.71 21.46 10.25
CA GLY A 88 18.69 21.19 9.20
C GLY A 88 18.25 20.14 8.16
N ILE A 89 16.94 19.96 7.95
CA ILE A 89 16.38 19.00 6.99
C ILE A 89 16.16 19.64 5.61
N GLN A 90 15.62 20.86 5.60
CA GLN A 90 15.30 21.58 4.38
C GLN A 90 15.71 23.06 4.45
N TYR A 91 15.83 23.69 3.30
CA TYR A 91 16.07 25.13 3.17
C TYR A 91 15.18 25.73 2.08
N LYS A 92 15.02 27.05 2.13
CA LYS A 92 14.21 27.80 1.17
C LYS A 92 15.10 28.50 0.15
N ARG A 93 14.83 28.32 -1.14
CA ARG A 93 15.47 29.08 -2.23
C ARG A 93 14.39 29.66 -3.14
N GLY A 94 14.32 30.98 -3.21
CA GLY A 94 13.24 31.69 -3.88
C GLY A 94 11.86 31.33 -3.26
N LYS A 95 10.95 30.81 -4.09
CA LYS A 95 9.60 30.42 -3.67
C LYS A 95 9.46 28.92 -3.34
N ARG A 96 10.56 28.16 -3.37
CA ARG A 96 10.54 26.70 -3.24
C ARG A 96 11.38 26.22 -2.06
N TRP A 97 11.00 25.06 -1.52
CA TRP A 97 11.75 24.34 -0.49
C TRP A 97 12.56 23.22 -1.14
N TYR A 98 13.74 22.97 -0.58
CA TYR A 98 14.69 21.97 -1.05
C TYR A 98 15.26 21.23 0.16
N LEU A 99 15.65 19.97 -0.03
CA LEU A 99 16.38 19.22 1.00
C LEU A 99 17.86 19.59 1.00
N TYR A 100 18.45 19.63 2.19
CA TYR A 100 19.92 19.65 2.28
C TYR A 100 20.53 18.41 1.65
N ASP A 101 21.75 18.55 1.14
CA ASP A 101 22.48 17.52 0.38
C ASP A 101 22.48 16.15 1.08
N ARG A 102 22.71 16.14 2.40
CA ARG A 102 22.70 14.93 3.24
C ARG A 102 21.41 14.08 3.14
N TYR A 103 20.29 14.69 2.75
CA TYR A 103 18.97 14.05 2.62
C TYR A 103 18.51 13.90 1.16
N GLN A 104 19.26 14.39 0.19
CA GLN A 104 18.96 14.20 -1.24
C GLN A 104 19.18 12.75 -1.66
N ASN A 105 18.59 12.35 -2.79
CA ASN A 105 18.68 11.00 -3.39
C ASN A 105 18.20 9.83 -2.51
N ARG A 106 17.55 10.10 -1.37
CA ARG A 106 16.98 9.09 -0.47
C ARG A 106 15.52 8.75 -0.76
N GLY A 107 14.90 9.44 -1.72
CA GLY A 107 13.49 9.25 -2.10
C GLY A 107 12.50 9.84 -1.09
N TYR A 108 12.90 10.80 -0.27
CA TYR A 108 12.02 11.44 0.73
C TYR A 108 11.06 12.48 0.12
N THR A 109 11.40 13.04 -1.04
CA THR A 109 10.60 14.08 -1.67
C THR A 109 10.42 13.78 -3.15
N ALA A 110 9.25 14.16 -3.68
CA ALA A 110 8.94 14.17 -5.09
C ALA A 110 8.73 15.62 -5.57
N THR A 111 8.97 15.87 -6.85
CA THR A 111 8.66 17.16 -7.46
C THR A 111 7.31 17.07 -8.15
N ARG A 112 6.38 17.94 -7.75
CA ARG A 112 5.08 18.08 -8.40
C ARG A 112 5.06 19.31 -9.27
N LEU A 113 4.74 19.14 -10.55
CA LEU A 113 4.47 20.23 -11.48
C LEU A 113 2.99 20.60 -11.41
N THR A 114 2.71 21.88 -11.29
CA THR A 114 1.36 22.46 -11.24
C THR A 114 1.29 23.51 -12.33
N ALA A 115 0.42 23.31 -13.31
CA ALA A 115 0.08 24.33 -14.28
C ALA A 115 -1.00 25.24 -13.69
N CYS A 116 -0.79 26.55 -13.72
CA CYS A 116 -1.83 27.53 -13.49
C CYS A 116 -2.06 28.32 -14.77
N ASP A 117 -3.31 28.49 -15.15
CA ASP A 117 -3.67 29.49 -16.14
C ASP A 117 -4.00 30.80 -15.43
N THR A 118 -3.39 31.90 -15.86
CA THR A 118 -3.73 33.23 -15.38
C THR A 118 -3.86 34.15 -16.58
N GLY A 119 -5.10 34.38 -17.01
CA GLY A 119 -5.44 35.29 -18.10
C GLY A 119 -4.97 34.81 -19.48
N GLY A 120 -5.08 33.50 -19.77
CA GLY A 120 -4.73 32.92 -21.08
C GLY A 120 -3.24 32.60 -21.24
N ARG A 121 -2.45 32.71 -20.16
CA ARG A 121 -1.05 32.26 -20.12
C ARG A 121 -0.91 31.15 -19.09
N VAL A 122 -0.67 29.93 -19.59
CA VAL A 122 -0.31 28.78 -18.78
C VAL A 122 1.11 28.96 -18.25
N ARG A 123 1.26 29.01 -16.93
CA ARG A 123 2.56 28.96 -16.24
C ARG A 123 2.67 27.66 -15.46
N THR A 124 3.80 26.99 -15.54
CA THR A 124 4.07 25.77 -14.78
C THR A 124 4.97 26.08 -13.59
N PHE A 125 4.49 25.78 -12.39
CA PHE A 125 5.26 25.85 -11.17
C PHE A 125 5.64 24.45 -10.71
N SER A 126 6.85 24.30 -10.19
CA SER A 126 7.26 23.07 -9.53
C SER A 126 7.29 23.27 -8.02
N SER A 127 6.77 22.31 -7.28
CA SER A 127 6.74 22.32 -5.82
C SER A 127 7.33 21.01 -5.28
N MET A 128 8.00 21.09 -4.13
CA MET A 128 8.46 19.90 -3.43
C MET A 128 7.29 19.32 -2.64
N GLN A 129 7.09 18.01 -2.75
CA GLN A 129 6.11 17.24 -2.00
C GLN A 129 6.85 16.11 -1.26
N TRP A 130 6.32 15.68 -0.12
CA TRP A 130 6.91 14.63 0.70
C TRP A 130 6.34 13.27 0.31
N THR A 131 7.18 12.28 0.03
CA THR A 131 6.71 10.92 -0.24
C THR A 131 6.25 10.25 1.06
N VAL A 132 5.56 9.10 0.96
CA VAL A 132 5.28 8.23 2.13
C VAL A 132 6.55 7.95 2.94
N LYS A 133 7.65 7.63 2.23
CA LYS A 133 8.97 7.40 2.84
C LYS A 133 9.51 8.65 3.55
N GLY A 134 9.36 9.82 2.95
CA GLY A 134 9.76 11.09 3.56
C GLY A 134 8.95 11.45 4.79
N ARG A 135 7.62 11.25 4.76
CA ARG A 135 6.74 11.47 5.91
C ARG A 135 7.14 10.57 7.09
N ARG A 136 7.42 9.28 6.84
CA ARG A 136 7.92 8.36 7.86
C ARG A 136 9.25 8.83 8.44
N PHE A 137 10.20 9.22 7.59
CA PHE A 137 11.47 9.80 8.03
C PHE A 137 11.28 11.00 8.95
N LEU A 138 10.39 11.93 8.60
CA LEU A 138 10.10 13.09 9.45
C LEU A 138 9.53 12.68 10.81
N TYR A 139 8.64 11.69 10.84
CA TYR A 139 8.05 11.21 12.09
C TYR A 139 9.09 10.57 13.01
N ASP A 140 9.94 9.70 12.46
CA ASP A 140 10.99 9.05 13.21
C ASP A 140 12.00 10.07 13.74
N PHE A 141 12.47 10.99 12.88
CA PHE A 141 13.40 12.05 13.25
C PHE A 141 12.83 12.98 14.32
N LEU A 142 11.58 13.46 14.16
CA LEU A 142 10.98 14.39 15.11
C LEU A 142 10.66 13.71 16.45
N ARG A 143 10.31 12.42 16.44
CA ARG A 143 10.13 11.63 17.66
C ARG A 143 11.43 11.53 18.45
N GLU A 144 12.58 11.34 17.81
CA GLU A 144 13.90 11.33 18.47
C GLU A 144 14.21 12.68 19.14
N GLN A 145 13.65 13.78 18.62
CA GLN A 145 13.77 15.12 19.19
C GLN A 145 12.67 15.44 20.23
N GLY A 146 11.83 14.46 20.61
CA GLY A 146 10.73 14.63 21.56
C GLY A 146 9.51 15.38 21.01
N ILE A 147 9.40 15.53 19.68
CA ILE A 147 8.29 16.22 19.01
C ILE A 147 7.34 15.18 18.42
N HIS A 148 6.15 15.08 19.01
CA HIS A 148 5.14 14.11 18.62
C HIS A 148 4.00 14.75 17.81
N PRO A 149 3.38 14.02 16.86
CA PRO A 149 2.13 14.43 16.24
C PRO A 149 1.05 14.71 17.30
N THR A 150 0.30 15.78 17.10
CA THR A 150 -0.80 16.20 17.98
C THR A 150 -2.10 15.44 17.70
N ALA A 151 -2.24 14.85 16.51
CA ALA A 151 -3.42 14.07 16.09
C ALA A 151 -3.57 12.70 16.81
N GLY A 152 -3.09 12.59 18.05
CA GLY A 152 -3.15 11.40 18.91
C GLY A 152 -3.71 11.71 20.30
N LYS A 153 -4.81 12.47 20.37
CA LYS A 153 -5.73 12.47 21.52
C LYS A 153 -7.12 11.96 21.09
N GLU A 154 -7.19 10.86 20.36
CA GLU A 154 -8.43 10.09 20.20
C GLU A 154 -8.10 8.63 19.86
N ALA A 155 -8.77 7.72 20.58
CA ALA A 155 -8.78 6.25 20.47
C ALA A 155 -7.49 5.48 20.83
N ARG A 156 -7.21 5.40 22.13
CA ARG A 156 -6.72 4.14 22.73
C ARG A 156 -7.90 3.51 23.48
N PRO A 157 -8.59 2.49 22.93
CA PRO A 157 -9.24 1.48 23.76
C PRO A 157 -8.19 0.59 24.44
#